data_AF-A0A962LD37-F1
#
_entry.id   AF-A0A962LD37-F1
#
_cell.length_a   1.000
_cell.length_b   1.000
_cell.length_c   1.000
_cell.angle_alpha   90.00
_cell.angle_beta   90.00
_cell.angle_gamma   90.00
#
_symmetry.space_group_name_H-M   'P 1'
#
loop_
_entity.id
_entity.type
_entity.pdbx_description
1 polymer ?
#
loop_
_entity_poly.entity_id
_entity_poly.type
_entity_poly.pdbx_seq_one_letter_code
_entity_poly.pdbx_strand_id
1 'polypeptide(L)' 'GMINGGFFVLSPKCLDLIEGDASSWEARPLKDLSAMGEMMAYEHRGFWQPMDTLRDKTMLEDLWASGNAPWKTW' A
#
# COMPACT_ATOMS: atom_id res chain seq x y z
N GLY A 1 -11.00 -0.71 11.10
CA GLY A 1 -10.67 0.62 10.59
C GLY A 1 -9.95 0.47 9.27
N MET A 2 -9.88 1.54 8.47
CA MET A 2 -9.08 1.55 7.24
C MET A 2 -7.61 1.79 7.57
N ILE A 3 -6.71 1.25 6.76
CA ILE A 3 -5.27 1.49 6.84
C ILE A 3 -4.73 1.85 5.46
N ASN A 4 -3.49 2.34 5.43
CA ASN A 4 -2.77 2.54 4.17
C ASN A 4 -2.38 1.19 3.56
N GLY A 5 -2.98 0.84 2.42
CA GLY A 5 -2.72 -0.39 1.68
C GLY A 5 -1.65 -0.29 0.59
N GLY A 6 -1.01 0.88 0.44
CA GLY A 6 0.17 1.09 -0.41
C GLY A 6 -0.07 1.40 -1.89
N PHE A 7 -1.24 1.11 -2.45
CA PHE A 7 -1.52 1.34 -3.89
C PHE A 7 -1.72 2.84 -4.20
N PHE A 8 -0.62 3.61 -4.22
CA PHE A 8 -0.66 5.06 -4.42
C PHE A 8 -0.81 5.46 -5.89
N VAL A 9 -1.52 6.56 -6.10
CA VAL A 9 -1.49 7.34 -7.34
C VAL A 9 -0.89 8.70 -6.99
N LEU A 10 0.28 9.02 -7.55
CA LEU A 10 1.08 10.17 -7.12
C LEU A 10 1.36 11.12 -8.27
N SER A 11 1.35 12.42 -7.96
CA SER A 11 1.97 13.42 -8.81
C SER A 11 3.50 13.30 -8.72
N PRO A 12 4.26 13.45 -9.82
CA PRO A 12 5.74 13.44 -9.78
C PRO A 12 6.33 14.46 -8.80
N LYS A 13 5.61 15.55 -8.50
CA LYS A 13 6.02 16.55 -7.49
C LYS A 13 6.25 15.97 -6.10
N CYS A 14 5.68 14.80 -5.79
CA CYS A 14 5.92 14.13 -4.50
C CYS A 14 7.39 13.73 -4.31
N LEU A 15 8.16 13.59 -5.40
CA LEU A 15 9.60 13.28 -5.33
C LEU A 15 10.40 14.42 -4.69
N ASP A 16 9.92 15.67 -4.76
CA ASP A 16 10.58 16.82 -4.13
C ASP A 16 10.55 16.73 -2.58
N LEU A 17 9.72 15.85 -2.02
CA LEU A 17 9.65 15.57 -0.57
C LEU A 17 10.65 14.49 -0.12
N ILE A 18 11.40 13.88 -1.04
CA ILE A 18 12.36 12.82 -0.76
C ILE A 18 13.76 13.45 -0.73
N GLU A 19 14.38 13.52 0.45
CA GLU A 19 15.68 14.19 0.65
C GLU A 19 16.88 13.30 0.24
N GLY A 20 16.64 12.00 0.01
CA GLY A 20 17.65 11.01 -0.34
C GLY A 20 17.31 9.62 0.19
N ASP A 21 18.24 8.69 0.06
CA ASP A 21 18.01 7.24 0.28
C ASP A 21 17.56 6.87 1.70
N ALA A 22 17.89 7.68 2.71
CA ALA A 22 17.45 7.47 4.09
C ALA A 22 15.98 7.89 4.33
N SER A 23 15.31 8.46 3.34
CA SER A 23 13.94 8.94 3.46
C SER A 23 12.96 7.78 3.42
N SER A 24 12.28 7.52 4.54
CA SER A 24 11.08 6.66 4.54
C SER A 24 9.90 7.45 3.99
N TRP A 25 9.27 6.90 2.94
CA TRP A 25 8.08 7.47 2.30
C TRP A 25 6.94 7.68 3.30
N GLU A 26 6.70 6.67 4.14
CA GLU A 26 5.60 6.64 5.11
C GLU A 26 5.80 7.60 6.28
N ALA A 27 7.02 8.10 6.48
CA ALA A 27 7.34 9.03 7.56
C ALA A 27 7.04 10.48 7.15
N ARG A 28 8.07 11.22 6.75
CA ARG A 28 7.95 12.64 6.48
C ARG A 28 7.11 12.96 5.24
N PRO A 29 7.33 12.34 4.06
CA PRO A 29 6.58 12.69 2.85
C PRO A 29 5.06 12.55 3.01
N LEU A 30 4.58 11.41 3.51
CA LEU A 30 3.15 11.21 3.75
C LEU A 30 2.60 12.17 4.82
N LYS A 31 3.36 12.44 5.88
CA LYS A 31 2.93 13.38 6.93
C LYS A 31 2.81 14.81 6.37
N ASP A 32 3.76 15.24 5.56
CA ASP A 32 3.77 16.57 4.95
C ASP A 32 2.62 16.70 3.95
N LEU A 33 2.40 15.70 3.08
CA LEU A 33 1.25 15.67 2.15
C LEU A 33 -0.09 15.77 2.88
N SER A 34 -0.25 15.03 3.99
CA SER A 34 -1.45 15.12 4.81
C SER A 34 -1.61 16.49 5.45
N ALA A 35 -0.53 17.09 5.96
CA ALA A 35 -0.57 18.42 6.58
C ALA A 35 -0.86 19.53 5.55
N MET A 36 -0.43 19.37 4.30
CA MET A 36 -0.70 20.28 3.19
C MET A 36 -2.11 20.13 2.60
N GLY A 37 -2.87 19.10 2.98
CA GLY A 37 -4.17 18.78 2.37
C GLY A 37 -4.06 18.16 0.98
N GLU A 38 -2.87 17.68 0.61
CA GLU A 38 -2.55 17.05 -0.68
C GLU A 38 -2.65 15.51 -0.61
N MET A 39 -3.20 14.97 0.48
CA MET A 39 -3.45 13.55 0.67
C MET A 39 -4.94 13.23 0.63
N MET A 40 -5.31 12.33 -0.27
CA MET A 40 -6.65 11.76 -0.35
C MET A 40 -6.58 10.24 -0.13
N ALA A 41 -7.64 9.67 0.45
CA ALA A 41 -7.76 8.23 0.64
C ALA A 41 -8.82 7.66 -0.30
N TYR A 42 -8.44 6.61 -1.04
CA TYR A 42 -9.40 5.78 -1.77
C TYR A 42 -9.77 4.56 -0.92
N GLU A 43 -11.05 4.36 -0.66
CA GLU A 43 -11.54 3.24 0.13
C GLU A 43 -11.69 1.98 -0.73
N HIS A 44 -10.71 1.08 -0.68
CA HIS A 44 -10.85 -0.26 -1.24
C HIS A 44 -11.57 -1.18 -0.25
N ARG A 45 -12.77 -1.65 -0.63
CA ARG A 45 -13.60 -2.55 0.20
C ARG A 45 -13.46 -4.02 -0.17
N GLY A 46 -12.65 -4.32 -1.20
CA GLY A 46 -12.40 -5.67 -1.68
C GLY A 46 -11.29 -6.39 -0.91
N PHE A 47 -10.81 -7.48 -1.49
CA PHE A 47 -9.70 -8.24 -0.93
C PHE A 47 -8.41 -7.43 -0.95
N TRP A 48 -7.73 -7.38 0.19
CA TRP A 48 -6.37 -6.85 0.35
C TRP A 48 -5.69 -7.64 1.48
N GLN A 49 -4.46 -8.08 1.24
CA GLN A 49 -3.69 -8.87 2.20
C GLN A 49 -2.18 -8.63 1.98
N PRO A 50 -1.42 -8.21 3.00
CA PRO A 50 0.04 -8.18 2.96
C PRO A 50 0.62 -9.57 3.26
N MET A 51 1.91 -9.74 3.01
CA MET A 51 2.65 -10.95 3.32
C MET A 51 3.86 -10.63 4.21
N ASP A 52 3.59 -10.43 5.49
CA ASP A 52 4.62 -10.02 6.45
C ASP A 52 5.17 -11.21 7.25
N THR A 53 4.38 -12.27 7.38
CA THR A 53 4.72 -13.46 8.15
C THR A 53 4.66 -14.74 7.31
N LEU A 54 5.29 -15.82 7.81
CA LEU A 54 5.17 -17.14 7.19
C LEU A 54 3.72 -17.60 7.10
N ARG A 55 2.89 -17.24 8.08
CA ARG A 55 1.46 -17.57 8.08
C ARG A 55 0.73 -16.90 6.92
N ASP A 56 1.02 -15.63 6.65
CA ASP A 56 0.41 -14.90 5.53
C ASP A 56 0.80 -15.55 4.20
N LYS A 57 2.07 -15.95 4.06
CA LYS A 57 2.56 -16.70 2.90
C LYS A 57 1.75 -17.98 2.69
N THR A 58 1.63 -18.81 3.72
CA THR A 58 0.88 -20.08 3.61
C THR A 58 -0.58 -19.83 3.21
N MET A 59 -1.25 -18.84 3.81
CA MET A 59 -2.62 -18.49 3.47
C MET A 59 -2.76 -18.03 2.01
N LEU A 60 -1.86 -17.18 1.53
CA LEU A 60 -1.84 -16.70 0.15
C LEU A 60 -1.54 -17.84 -0.83
N GLU A 61 -0.63 -18.74 -0.49
CA GLU A 61 -0.34 -19.94 -1.30
C GLU A 61 -1.55 -20.87 -1.39
N ASP A 62 -2.30 -21.07 -0.31
CA ASP A 62 -3.52 -21.90 -0.31
C ASP A 62 -4.62 -21.29 -1.21
N LEU A 63 -4.81 -19.96 -1.13
CA LEU A 63 -5.73 -19.24 -2.01
C LEU A 63 -5.32 -19.39 -3.49
N TRP A 64 -4.02 -19.35 -3.76
CA TRP A 64 -3.50 -19.57 -5.10
C TRP A 64 -3.71 -21.00 -5.60
N ALA A 65 -3.30 -22.01 -4.82
CA ALA A 65 -3.36 -23.41 -5.18
C ALA A 65 -4.80 -23.92 -5.35
N SER A 66 -5.73 -23.38 -4.56
CA SER A 66 -7.17 -23.70 -4.68
C SER A 66 -7.88 -23.01 -5.84
N GLY A 67 -7.20 -22.11 -6.56
CA GLY A 67 -7.77 -21.32 -7.65
C GLY A 67 -8.69 -20.18 -7.21
N ASN A 68 -8.71 -19.85 -5.91
CA ASN A 68 -9.59 -18.84 -5.32
C ASN A 68 -8.88 -17.52 -5.01
N ALA A 69 -7.69 -17.28 -5.56
CA ALA A 69 -6.91 -16.06 -5.35
C ALA A 69 -7.67 -14.82 -5.88
N PRO A 70 -8.21 -13.93 -5.01
CA PRO A 70 -9.04 -12.81 -5.48
C PRO A 70 -8.24 -11.73 -6.20
N TRP A 71 -6.92 -11.70 -6.00
CA TRP A 71 -6.00 -10.80 -6.70
C TRP A 71 -5.66 -11.28 -8.12
N LYS A 72 -6.06 -12.49 -8.51
CA LYS A 72 -5.85 -13.02 -9.86
C LYS A 72 -6.98 -12.57 -10.78
N THR A 73 -6.76 -11.49 -11.53
CA THR A 73 -7.77 -10.84 -12.40
C THR A 73 -7.40 -10.80 -13.88
N TRP A 74 -6.43 -11.61 -14.30
CA TRP A 74 -6.01 -11.76 -15.71
C TRP A 74 -6.63 -12.99 -16.37
#